data_AF-A0A958QPB9-F1
#
_entry.id   AF-A0A958QPB9-F1
#
_cell.length_a   1.000
_cell.length_b   1.000
_cell.length_c   1.000
_cell.angle_alpha   90.00
_cell.angle_beta   90.00
_cell.angle_gamma   90.00
#
_symmetry.space_group_name_H-M   'P 1'
#
loop_
_entity.id
_entity.type
_entity.pdbx_description
1 polymer ?
#
loop_
_entity_poly.entity_id
_entity_poly.type
_entity_poly.pdbx_seq_one_letter_code
_entity_poly.pdbx_strand_id
1 'polypeptide(L)'
;MSTRFYIFCILFFFLPLTLCAEDPASGRLPDGRAFRTDGEGNQIVDYIAELEMTVTALKRRVQGLEDEVARSQGGAVGGSLEEKDLLSASEDAENEAIEARGTFEAINARESNRGNSACEQKLQIQKSSLAQLSERALSQQSSCNDQIRALKTQMRSLELRQQQVDLIERNATDQQRNFQSLAAELQEARTRGDSLEAQLSQKSLELQTVQSQFGERERKLGEIISTLKREKESLQSSLTQVKVESRPSSSSGSLVRARLNDDALSASRSKAVQSFRMPLLEEIGEVRKAAATRDQAFRTFKRSDIRLSPQKLVSRRGLTLGRLEKLIKSADSVEEIALYRRDLHEIASKVKQDLQTIKRMKQL
;
A
#
# COMPACT_ATOMS: atom_id res chain seq x y z
N MET A 1 2.83 46.91 -12.57
CA MET A 1 3.28 45.69 -11.84
C MET A 1 3.58 44.49 -12.74
N SER A 2 3.40 44.57 -14.06
CA SER A 2 3.43 43.37 -14.93
C SER A 2 4.78 43.03 -15.58
N THR A 3 5.77 43.94 -15.55
CA THR A 3 7.09 43.72 -16.18
C THR A 3 8.14 43.12 -15.26
N ARG A 4 7.99 43.27 -13.93
CA ARG A 4 8.92 42.70 -12.94
C ARG A 4 8.70 41.19 -12.70
N PHE A 5 7.52 40.67 -13.00
CA PHE A 5 7.21 39.24 -12.85
C PHE A 5 7.79 38.41 -14.02
N TYR A 6 7.81 38.96 -15.23
CA TYR A 6 8.35 38.27 -16.41
C TYR A 6 9.87 38.08 -16.37
N ILE A 7 10.60 39.06 -15.83
CA ILE A 7 12.07 38.95 -15.69
C ILE A 7 12.46 37.87 -14.67
N PHE A 8 11.64 37.65 -13.64
CA PHE A 8 11.88 36.61 -12.64
C PHE A 8 11.66 35.19 -13.20
N CYS A 9 10.66 35.01 -14.09
CA CYS A 9 10.40 33.70 -14.72
C CYS A 9 11.45 33.31 -15.77
N ILE A 10 12.06 34.27 -16.47
CA ILE A 10 13.08 33.96 -17.49
C ILE A 10 14.42 33.62 -16.83
N LEU A 11 14.77 34.25 -15.71
CA LEU A 11 16.01 33.94 -14.97
C LEU A 11 15.98 32.54 -14.32
N PHE A 12 14.81 31.99 -14.00
CA PHE A 12 14.72 30.64 -13.41
C PHE A 12 14.83 29.51 -14.44
N PHE A 13 14.56 29.78 -15.72
CA PHE A 13 14.62 28.77 -16.79
C PHE A 13 16.01 28.65 -17.47
N PHE A 14 16.91 29.61 -17.25
CA PHE A 14 18.24 29.62 -17.86
C PHE A 14 19.40 29.41 -16.87
N LEU A 15 19.13 29.03 -15.62
CA LEU A 15 20.19 28.47 -14.77
C LEU A 15 20.34 26.98 -15.10
N PRO A 16 21.45 26.54 -15.72
CA PRO A 16 21.76 25.12 -15.78
C PRO A 16 22.10 24.69 -14.35
N LEU A 17 21.17 24.01 -13.69
CA LEU A 17 21.46 23.12 -12.56
C LEU A 17 22.33 21.96 -13.07
N THR A 18 23.58 22.29 -13.37
CA THR A 18 24.68 21.33 -13.51
C THR A 18 25.59 21.52 -12.30
N LEU A 19 25.01 21.46 -11.11
CA LEU A 19 25.70 20.81 -10.01
C LEU A 19 25.68 19.30 -10.34
N CYS A 20 26.54 18.89 -11.27
CA CYS A 20 27.09 17.55 -11.23
C CYS A 20 27.88 17.51 -9.91
N ALA A 21 27.21 17.08 -8.84
CA ALA A 21 27.90 16.58 -7.68
C ALA A 21 28.87 15.51 -8.23
N GLU A 22 30.18 15.78 -8.12
CA GLU A 22 31.21 14.78 -8.37
C GLU A 22 30.76 13.50 -7.65
N ASP A 23 30.55 12.45 -8.44
CA ASP A 23 30.11 11.16 -7.91
C ASP A 23 31.06 10.79 -6.76
N PRO A 24 30.55 10.52 -5.55
CA PRO A 24 31.39 10.22 -4.40
C PRO A 24 32.30 9.07 -4.78
N ALA A 25 33.60 9.26 -4.60
CA ALA A 25 34.67 8.36 -5.02
C ALA A 25 34.26 6.91 -4.82
N SER A 26 33.91 6.25 -5.93
CA SER A 26 33.51 4.85 -5.98
C SER A 26 34.76 4.02 -6.26
N GLY A 27 34.90 2.92 -5.53
CA GLY A 27 36.09 2.09 -5.58
C GLY A 27 35.78 0.63 -5.35
N ARG A 28 36.83 -0.21 -5.40
CA ARG A 28 36.76 -1.61 -5.01
C ARG A 28 37.57 -1.84 -3.75
N LEU A 29 36.96 -2.52 -2.79
CA LEU A 29 37.65 -3.07 -1.62
C LEU A 29 38.61 -4.20 -2.09
N PRO A 30 39.62 -4.58 -1.29
CA PRO A 30 40.58 -5.64 -1.63
C PRO A 30 39.93 -7.01 -1.91
N ASP A 31 38.71 -7.23 -1.41
CA ASP A 31 37.90 -8.42 -1.63
C ASP A 31 37.06 -8.35 -2.93
N GLY A 32 37.15 -7.24 -3.66
CA GLY A 32 36.47 -7.00 -4.93
C GLY A 32 35.10 -6.33 -4.82
N ARG A 33 34.59 -6.06 -3.61
CA ARG A 33 33.27 -5.45 -3.40
C ARG A 33 33.28 -3.97 -3.76
N ALA A 34 32.19 -3.52 -4.39
CA ALA A 34 31.99 -2.10 -4.69
C ALA A 34 31.65 -1.36 -3.40
N PHE A 35 32.29 -0.22 -3.17
CA PHE A 35 31.96 0.67 -2.06
C PHE A 35 31.76 2.10 -2.56
N ARG A 36 30.97 2.87 -1.81
CA ARG A 36 30.89 4.32 -1.94
C ARG A 36 31.33 4.95 -0.63
N THR A 37 31.99 6.09 -0.74
CA THR A 37 32.41 6.86 0.41
C THR A 37 31.29 7.84 0.75
N ASP A 38 30.77 7.81 1.98
CA ASP A 38 29.75 8.76 2.41
C ASP A 38 30.35 10.17 2.61
N GLY A 39 29.50 11.16 2.88
CA GLY A 39 29.94 12.55 3.12
C GLY A 39 30.82 12.72 4.36
N GLU A 40 30.93 11.70 5.22
CA GLU A 40 31.79 11.66 6.40
C GLU A 40 33.11 10.92 6.14
N GLY A 41 33.33 10.39 4.93
CA GLY A 41 34.54 9.66 4.57
C GLY A 41 34.50 8.17 4.88
N ASN A 42 33.38 7.63 5.37
CA ASN A 42 33.25 6.20 5.65
C ASN A 42 32.97 5.42 4.36
N GLN A 43 33.66 4.30 4.19
CA GLN A 43 33.42 3.39 3.07
C GLN A 43 32.23 2.50 3.40
N ILE A 44 31.11 2.73 2.74
CA ILE A 44 29.90 1.92 2.87
C ILE A 44 29.86 0.97 1.67
N VAL A 45 29.70 -0.32 1.96
CA VAL A 45 29.48 -1.35 0.93
C VAL A 45 28.17 -1.02 0.23
N ASP A 46 28.24 -0.66 -1.05
CA ASP A 46 27.07 -0.28 -1.82
C ASP A 46 26.43 -1.54 -2.41
N TYR A 47 25.54 -2.14 -1.63
CA TYR A 47 24.77 -3.30 -2.07
C TYR A 47 23.93 -3.01 -3.32
N ILE A 48 23.59 -1.75 -3.60
CA ILE A 48 22.87 -1.38 -4.83
C ILE A 48 23.82 -1.50 -6.03
N ALA A 49 25.05 -1.00 -5.91
CA ALA A 49 26.06 -1.15 -6.96
C ALA A 49 26.43 -2.63 -7.21
N GLU A 50 26.49 -3.46 -6.17
CA GLU A 50 26.68 -4.91 -6.30
C GLU A 50 25.50 -5.56 -7.06
N LEU A 51 24.27 -5.17 -6.73
CA LEU A 51 23.07 -5.65 -7.42
C LEU A 51 23.04 -5.20 -8.90
N GLU A 52 23.40 -3.96 -9.21
CA GLU A 52 23.47 -3.47 -10.60
C GLU A 52 24.51 -4.22 -11.43
N MET A 53 25.66 -4.54 -10.82
CA MET A 53 26.70 -5.35 -11.44
C MET A 53 26.25 -6.79 -11.70
N THR A 54 25.58 -7.42 -10.72
CA THR A 54 25.06 -8.79 -10.90
C THR A 54 23.96 -8.84 -11.96
N VAL A 55 23.08 -7.83 -12.05
CA VAL A 55 22.09 -7.70 -13.13
C VAL A 55 22.77 -7.56 -14.49
N THR A 56 23.82 -6.74 -14.59
CA THR A 56 24.55 -6.56 -15.87
C THR A 56 25.29 -7.85 -16.28
N ALA A 57 25.90 -8.56 -15.33
CA ALA A 57 26.54 -9.85 -15.59
C ALA A 57 25.52 -10.92 -16.01
N LEU A 58 24.34 -10.93 -15.38
CA LEU A 58 23.26 -11.85 -15.71
C LEU A 58 22.70 -11.56 -17.11
N LYS A 59 22.48 -10.29 -17.47
CA LYS A 59 22.07 -9.90 -18.84
C LYS A 59 23.05 -10.37 -19.91
N ARG A 60 24.36 -10.19 -19.71
CA ARG A 60 25.37 -10.69 -20.65
C ARG A 60 25.34 -12.22 -20.78
N ARG A 61 25.09 -12.93 -19.68
CA ARG A 61 24.99 -14.39 -19.70
C ARG A 61 23.73 -14.87 -20.42
N VAL A 62 22.60 -14.21 -20.22
CA VAL A 62 21.36 -14.49 -20.95
C VAL A 62 21.56 -14.25 -22.44
N GLN A 63 22.15 -13.12 -22.82
CA GLN A 63 22.43 -12.80 -24.22
C GLN A 63 23.37 -13.82 -24.88
N GLY A 64 24.40 -14.29 -24.16
CA GLY A 64 25.28 -15.37 -24.65
C GLY A 64 24.54 -16.70 -24.84
N LEU A 65 23.60 -17.03 -23.96
CA LEU A 65 22.76 -18.23 -24.10
C LEU A 65 21.75 -18.10 -25.24
N GLU A 66 21.16 -16.92 -25.45
CA GLU A 66 20.29 -16.63 -26.58
C GLU A 66 21.04 -16.79 -27.91
N ASP A 67 22.27 -16.27 -27.99
CA ASP A 67 23.13 -16.44 -29.16
C ASP A 67 23.50 -17.92 -29.40
N GLU A 68 23.75 -18.71 -28.35
CA GLU A 68 24.06 -20.14 -28.43
C GLU A 68 22.84 -20.96 -28.89
N VAL A 69 21.65 -20.63 -28.41
CA VAL A 69 20.38 -21.23 -28.87
C VAL A 69 20.10 -20.85 -30.32
N ALA A 70 20.30 -19.59 -30.71
CA ALA A 70 20.12 -19.14 -32.09
C ALA A 70 21.07 -19.86 -33.05
N ARG A 71 22.33 -20.09 -32.65
CA ARG A 71 23.28 -20.93 -33.42
C ARG A 71 22.86 -22.38 -33.49
N SER A 72 22.36 -22.95 -32.39
CA SER A 72 21.91 -24.35 -32.32
C SER A 72 20.65 -24.59 -33.16
N GLN A 73 19.71 -23.63 -33.19
CA GLN A 73 18.49 -23.70 -34.00
C GLN A 73 18.77 -23.39 -35.48
N GLY A 74 19.66 -22.45 -35.79
CA GLY A 74 20.06 -22.13 -37.16
C GLY A 74 20.88 -23.23 -37.83
N GLY A 75 21.69 -23.98 -37.08
CA GLY A 75 22.50 -25.10 -37.60
C GLY A 75 21.72 -26.38 -37.90
N ALA A 76 20.55 -26.59 -37.29
CA ALA A 76 19.76 -27.81 -37.43
C ALA A 76 18.71 -27.75 -38.56
N VAL A 77 18.36 -26.56 -39.05
CA VAL A 77 17.31 -26.38 -40.08
C VAL A 77 17.89 -26.28 -41.50
N GLY A 78 19.20 -26.07 -41.66
CA GLY A 78 19.86 -25.97 -42.97
C GLY A 78 20.31 -27.28 -43.61
N GLY A 79 20.40 -28.39 -42.88
CA GLY A 79 20.89 -29.68 -43.39
C GLY A 79 19.82 -30.73 -43.71
N SER A 80 18.56 -30.48 -43.37
CA SER A 80 17.49 -31.49 -43.43
C SER A 80 16.71 -31.53 -44.76
N LEU A 81 16.95 -30.58 -45.66
CA LEU A 81 16.24 -30.50 -46.95
C LEU A 81 17.01 -31.04 -48.16
N GLU A 82 18.33 -31.30 -48.06
CA GLU A 82 19.07 -31.96 -49.16
C GLU A 82 19.24 -33.49 -48.98
N GLU A 83 19.09 -34.04 -47.77
CA GLU A 83 19.18 -35.50 -47.58
C GLU A 83 17.90 -36.26 -47.92
N LYS A 84 16.74 -35.60 -47.95
CA LYS A 84 15.47 -36.27 -48.31
C LYS A 84 15.29 -36.50 -49.81
N ASP A 85 16.02 -35.79 -50.67
CA ASP A 85 15.99 -36.01 -52.12
C ASP A 85 17.03 -37.04 -52.61
N LEU A 86 17.99 -37.42 -51.76
CA LEU A 86 18.95 -38.49 -52.06
C LEU A 86 18.49 -39.87 -51.59
N LEU A 87 17.54 -39.94 -50.65
CA LEU A 87 17.01 -41.21 -50.13
C LEU A 87 15.77 -41.72 -50.91
N SER A 88 15.02 -40.83 -51.57
CA SER A 88 13.92 -41.22 -52.46
C SER A 88 14.42 -41.89 -53.75
N ALA A 89 15.64 -41.56 -54.21
CA ALA A 89 16.27 -42.20 -55.37
C ALA A 89 16.88 -43.58 -55.07
N SER A 90 16.99 -43.98 -53.79
CA SER A 90 17.58 -45.25 -53.38
C SER A 90 16.55 -46.37 -53.20
N GLU A 91 15.30 -46.04 -52.86
CA GLU A 91 14.24 -47.05 -52.65
C GLU A 91 13.73 -47.66 -53.98
N ASP A 92 13.84 -46.92 -55.09
CA ASP A 92 13.49 -47.44 -56.42
C ASP A 92 14.58 -48.35 -57.02
N ALA A 93 15.84 -48.22 -56.58
CA ALA A 93 16.94 -49.09 -57.02
C ALA A 93 17.00 -50.43 -56.25
N GLU A 94 16.48 -50.50 -55.03
CA GLU A 94 16.46 -51.74 -54.24
C GLU A 94 15.36 -52.72 -54.67
N ASN A 95 14.26 -52.23 -55.25
CA ASN A 95 13.19 -53.08 -55.78
C ASN A 95 13.52 -53.71 -57.15
N GLU A 96 14.44 -53.16 -57.93
CA GLU A 96 14.89 -53.75 -59.20
C GLU A 96 15.98 -54.84 -59.02
N ALA A 97 16.63 -54.90 -57.85
CA ALA A 97 17.65 -55.90 -57.55
C ALA A 97 17.10 -57.25 -57.05
N ILE A 98 15.80 -57.34 -56.75
CA ILE A 98 15.18 -58.56 -56.20
C ILE A 98 14.83 -59.59 -57.31
N GLU A 99 14.73 -59.19 -58.58
CA GLU A 99 14.48 -60.12 -59.70
C GLU A 99 15.75 -60.78 -60.27
N ALA A 100 16.96 -60.32 -59.91
CA ALA A 100 18.22 -60.91 -60.37
C ALA A 100 18.81 -61.97 -59.41
N ARG A 101 18.07 -62.39 -58.38
CA ARG A 101 18.54 -63.32 -57.33
C ARG A 101 18.02 -64.75 -57.49
N GLY A 102 17.74 -65.17 -58.73
CA GLY A 102 17.28 -66.52 -59.07
C GLY A 102 18.37 -67.51 -59.50
N THR A 103 19.65 -67.11 -59.60
CA THR A 103 20.68 -67.96 -60.26
C THR A 103 22.07 -67.90 -59.61
N PHE A 104 22.15 -67.73 -58.28
CA PHE A 104 23.44 -67.79 -57.56
C PHE A 104 23.48 -68.78 -56.38
N GLU A 105 22.47 -69.65 -56.24
CA GLU A 105 22.45 -70.68 -55.18
C GLU A 105 23.18 -71.98 -55.55
N ALA A 106 23.67 -72.13 -56.80
CA ALA A 106 24.29 -73.39 -57.25
C ALA A 106 25.82 -73.47 -57.07
N ILE A 107 26.53 -72.37 -56.82
CA ILE A 107 28.00 -72.37 -56.75
C ILE A 107 28.53 -72.48 -55.31
N ASN A 108 27.74 -72.07 -54.30
CA ASN A 108 28.20 -72.04 -52.90
C ASN A 108 28.12 -73.39 -52.16
N ALA A 109 27.61 -74.45 -52.80
CA ALA A 109 27.45 -75.76 -52.18
C ALA A 109 28.75 -76.60 -52.12
N ARG A 110 29.89 -76.12 -52.67
CA ARG A 110 31.11 -76.94 -52.82
C ARG A 110 32.36 -76.47 -52.07
N GLU A 111 32.36 -75.32 -51.39
CA GLU A 111 33.48 -74.88 -50.54
C GLU A 111 33.22 -75.08 -49.02
N SER A 112 32.02 -75.53 -48.65
CA SER A 112 31.52 -75.56 -47.27
C SER A 112 32.01 -76.72 -46.39
N ASN A 113 33.22 -77.27 -46.57
CA ASN A 113 33.61 -78.43 -45.73
C ASN A 113 35.02 -78.54 -45.18
N ARG A 114 36.00 -77.70 -45.55
CA ARG A 114 37.34 -77.78 -44.92
C ARG A 114 38.00 -76.41 -44.82
N GLY A 115 37.58 -75.61 -43.83
CA GLY A 115 38.20 -74.32 -43.49
C GLY A 115 37.34 -73.35 -42.66
N ASN A 116 36.05 -73.63 -42.49
CA ASN A 116 35.07 -72.64 -42.01
C ASN A 116 34.96 -72.45 -40.49
N SER A 117 35.52 -73.31 -39.64
CA SER A 117 35.33 -73.17 -38.18
C SER A 117 35.92 -71.88 -37.61
N ALA A 118 37.07 -71.43 -38.12
CA ALA A 118 37.69 -70.18 -37.69
C ALA A 118 36.94 -68.94 -38.19
N CYS A 119 36.36 -69.03 -39.39
CA CYS A 119 35.52 -67.96 -39.95
C CYS A 119 34.18 -67.85 -39.20
N GLU A 120 33.55 -68.98 -38.89
CA GLU A 120 32.32 -69.06 -38.09
C GLU A 120 32.54 -68.56 -36.66
N GLN A 121 33.65 -68.92 -36.01
CA GLN A 121 34.00 -68.39 -34.69
C GLN A 121 34.20 -66.87 -34.71
N LYS A 122 34.91 -66.33 -35.71
CA LYS A 122 35.07 -64.87 -35.87
C LYS A 122 33.73 -64.18 -36.09
N LEU A 123 32.85 -64.74 -36.92
CA LEU A 123 31.52 -64.22 -37.16
C LEU A 123 30.67 -64.23 -35.87
N GLN A 124 30.76 -65.29 -35.08
CA GLN A 124 30.03 -65.40 -33.81
C GLN A 124 30.53 -64.37 -32.78
N ILE A 125 31.85 -64.14 -32.70
CA ILE A 125 32.44 -63.10 -31.85
C ILE A 125 32.00 -61.70 -32.32
N GLN A 126 31.96 -61.46 -33.63
CA GLN A 126 31.47 -60.18 -34.17
C GLN A 126 29.99 -59.96 -33.85
N LYS A 127 29.14 -60.98 -33.99
CA LYS A 127 27.72 -60.90 -33.62
C LYS A 127 27.51 -60.61 -32.15
N SER A 128 28.25 -61.28 -31.26
CA SER A 128 28.14 -61.01 -29.81
C SER A 128 28.65 -59.61 -29.45
N SER A 129 29.73 -59.15 -30.09
CA SER A 129 30.23 -57.77 -29.92
C SER A 129 29.23 -56.73 -30.41
N LEU A 130 28.57 -56.96 -31.55
CA LEU A 130 27.56 -56.05 -32.09
C LEU A 130 26.31 -56.01 -31.20
N ALA A 131 25.88 -57.16 -30.68
CA ALA A 131 24.78 -57.23 -29.72
C ALA A 131 25.10 -56.44 -28.43
N GLN A 132 26.32 -56.58 -27.89
CA GLN A 132 26.76 -55.82 -26.72
C GLN A 132 26.82 -54.30 -26.98
N LEU A 133 27.29 -53.89 -28.15
CA LEU A 133 27.30 -52.47 -28.53
C LEU A 133 25.88 -51.91 -28.70
N SER A 134 24.96 -52.69 -29.29
CA SER A 134 23.55 -52.32 -29.40
C SER A 134 22.89 -52.13 -28.04
N GLU A 135 23.13 -53.05 -27.09
CA GLU A 135 22.63 -52.95 -25.72
C GLU A 135 23.21 -51.73 -24.97
N ARG A 136 24.51 -51.45 -25.16
CA ARG A 136 25.14 -50.23 -24.62
C ARG A 136 24.55 -48.96 -25.21
N ALA A 137 24.30 -48.93 -26.52
CA ALA A 137 23.70 -47.77 -27.18
C ALA A 137 22.27 -47.51 -26.67
N LEU A 138 21.45 -48.56 -26.52
CA LEU A 138 20.10 -48.45 -25.97
C LEU A 138 20.09 -47.98 -24.51
N SER A 139 21.02 -48.47 -23.67
CA SER A 139 21.14 -48.02 -22.28
C SER A 139 21.67 -46.59 -22.16
N GLN A 140 22.56 -46.16 -23.04
CA GLN A 140 22.97 -44.74 -23.13
C GLN A 140 21.81 -43.85 -23.61
N GLN A 141 21.03 -44.31 -24.59
CA GLN A 141 19.85 -43.59 -25.07
C GLN A 141 18.79 -43.43 -23.98
N SER A 142 18.51 -44.48 -23.20
CA SER A 142 17.57 -44.38 -22.08
C SER A 142 18.07 -43.41 -21.00
N SER A 143 19.36 -43.47 -20.65
CA SER A 143 19.98 -42.54 -19.70
C SER A 143 19.90 -41.09 -20.17
N CYS A 144 20.20 -40.82 -21.45
CA CYS A 144 20.08 -39.48 -22.04
C CYS A 144 18.63 -38.97 -22.02
N ASN A 145 17.66 -39.84 -22.34
CA ASN A 145 16.24 -39.49 -22.29
C ASN A 145 15.79 -39.13 -20.86
N ASP A 146 16.28 -39.83 -19.84
CA ASP A 146 15.97 -39.51 -18.45
C ASP A 146 16.60 -38.18 -18.00
N GLN A 147 17.83 -37.89 -18.44
CA GLN A 147 18.45 -36.57 -18.22
C GLN A 147 17.66 -35.44 -18.89
N ILE A 148 17.17 -35.64 -20.13
CA ILE A 148 16.32 -34.67 -20.82
C ILE A 148 15.02 -34.43 -20.05
N ARG A 149 14.40 -35.47 -19.49
CA ARG A 149 13.20 -35.32 -18.65
C ARG A 149 13.51 -34.53 -17.38
N ALA A 150 14.63 -34.82 -16.71
CA ALA A 150 15.07 -34.10 -15.52
C ALA A 150 15.37 -32.61 -15.79
N LEU A 151 16.03 -32.31 -16.92
CA LEU A 151 16.27 -30.92 -17.33
C LEU A 151 14.96 -30.19 -17.64
N LYS A 152 14.00 -30.84 -18.31
CA LYS A 152 12.68 -30.26 -18.57
C LYS A 152 11.90 -29.95 -17.29
N THR A 153 11.98 -30.80 -16.26
CA THR A 153 11.32 -30.51 -14.97
C THR A 153 12.02 -29.37 -14.23
N GLN A 154 13.35 -29.29 -14.28
CA GLN A 154 14.10 -28.16 -13.72
C GLN A 154 13.75 -26.84 -14.42
N MET A 155 13.66 -26.81 -15.75
CA MET A 155 13.26 -25.62 -16.50
C MET A 155 11.88 -25.11 -16.08
N ARG A 156 10.88 -25.99 -16.00
CA ARG A 156 9.54 -25.62 -15.52
C ARG A 156 9.56 -25.07 -14.09
N SER A 157 10.40 -25.64 -13.22
CA SER A 157 10.57 -25.12 -11.86
C SER A 157 11.21 -23.73 -11.84
N LEU A 158 12.15 -23.45 -12.74
CA LEU A 158 12.77 -22.12 -12.85
C LEU A 158 11.79 -21.10 -13.42
N GLU A 159 11.00 -21.46 -14.42
CA GLU A 159 9.91 -20.62 -14.96
C GLU A 159 8.90 -20.23 -13.88
N LEU A 160 8.47 -21.20 -13.06
CA LEU A 160 7.55 -20.91 -11.95
C LEU A 160 8.18 -19.97 -10.91
N ARG A 161 9.47 -20.16 -10.60
CA ARG A 161 10.19 -19.25 -9.69
C ARG A 161 10.33 -17.85 -10.29
N GLN A 162 10.57 -17.73 -11.60
CA GLN A 162 10.62 -16.43 -12.27
C GLN A 162 9.28 -15.71 -12.17
N GLN A 163 8.16 -16.41 -12.42
CA GLN A 163 6.83 -15.85 -12.24
C GLN A 163 6.55 -15.38 -10.80
N GLN A 164 7.08 -16.10 -9.80
CA GLN A 164 6.99 -15.68 -8.40
C GLN A 164 7.82 -14.43 -8.11
N VAL A 165 9.03 -14.32 -8.67
CA VAL A 165 9.87 -13.12 -8.55
C VAL A 165 9.17 -11.91 -9.17
N ASP A 166 8.63 -12.04 -10.38
CA ASP A 166 7.90 -10.95 -11.06
C ASP A 166 6.69 -10.47 -10.24
N LEU A 167 5.98 -11.38 -9.57
CA LEU A 167 4.87 -11.04 -8.68
C LEU A 167 5.33 -10.27 -7.44
N ILE A 168 6.44 -10.71 -6.83
CA ILE A 168 7.04 -10.04 -5.66
C ILE A 168 7.52 -8.63 -6.05
N GLU A 169 8.16 -8.48 -7.20
CA GLU A 169 8.61 -7.17 -7.70
C GLU A 169 7.44 -6.22 -7.91
N ARG A 170 6.35 -6.67 -8.56
CA ARG A 170 5.13 -5.85 -8.73
C ARG A 170 4.58 -5.42 -7.37
N ASN A 171 4.44 -6.35 -6.42
CA ASN A 171 3.96 -6.04 -5.09
C ASN A 171 4.87 -5.04 -4.36
N ALA A 172 6.19 -5.16 -4.48
CA ALA A 172 7.15 -4.23 -3.89
C ALA A 172 7.01 -2.83 -4.51
N THR A 173 6.84 -2.73 -5.83
CA THR A 173 6.62 -1.43 -6.50
C THR A 173 5.31 -0.77 -6.09
N ASP A 174 4.23 -1.54 -5.91
CA ASP A 174 2.95 -1.01 -5.46
C ASP A 174 3.00 -0.57 -3.99
N GLN A 175 3.70 -1.32 -3.13
CA GLN A 175 3.97 -0.89 -1.77
C GLN A 175 4.77 0.42 -1.73
N GLN A 176 5.80 0.55 -2.58
CA GLN A 176 6.60 1.77 -2.67
C GLN A 176 5.75 2.98 -3.07
N ARG A 177 4.84 2.83 -4.04
CA ARG A 177 3.89 3.90 -4.43
C ARG A 177 2.96 4.27 -3.28
N ASN A 178 2.46 3.27 -2.54
CA ASN A 178 1.60 3.51 -1.37
C ASN A 178 2.36 4.27 -0.27
N PHE A 179 3.63 3.93 -0.01
CA PHE A 179 4.46 4.68 0.95
C PHE A 179 4.70 6.12 0.51
N GLN A 180 4.95 6.36 -0.78
CA GLN A 180 5.12 7.71 -1.31
C GLN A 180 3.84 8.54 -1.17
N SER A 181 2.67 7.95 -1.45
CA SER A 181 1.37 8.62 -1.25
C SER A 181 1.15 8.97 0.22
N LEU A 182 1.43 8.03 1.13
CA LEU A 182 1.26 8.25 2.57
C LEU A 182 2.23 9.33 3.09
N ALA A 183 3.46 9.37 2.59
CA ALA A 183 4.44 10.39 2.93
C ALA A 183 3.97 11.79 2.48
N ALA A 184 3.39 11.91 1.28
CA ALA A 184 2.81 13.16 0.80
C ALA A 184 1.61 13.62 1.65
N GLU A 185 0.72 12.70 2.02
CA GLU A 185 -0.42 12.99 2.92
C GLU A 185 0.05 13.45 4.30
N LEU A 186 1.10 12.83 4.85
CA LEU A 186 1.68 13.21 6.14
C LEU A 186 2.32 14.61 6.07
N GLN A 187 3.03 14.91 4.99
CA GLN A 187 3.58 16.25 4.76
C GLN A 187 2.48 17.31 4.64
N GLU A 188 1.39 17.02 3.94
CA GLU A 188 0.25 17.92 3.84
C GLU A 188 -0.47 18.11 5.19
N ALA A 189 -0.62 17.03 5.96
CA ALA A 189 -1.17 17.12 7.32
C ALA A 189 -0.29 17.99 8.23
N ARG A 190 1.04 17.90 8.09
CA ARG A 190 2.00 18.72 8.84
C ARG A 190 1.86 20.20 8.48
N THR A 191 1.83 20.56 7.19
CA THR A 191 1.68 21.96 6.78
C THR A 191 0.33 22.55 7.21
N ARG A 192 -0.75 21.75 7.19
CA ARG A 192 -2.04 22.16 7.77
C ARG A 192 -1.94 22.38 9.28
N GLY A 193 -1.21 21.52 9.99
CA GLY A 193 -0.92 21.67 11.43
C GLY A 193 -0.21 22.99 11.73
N ASP A 194 0.88 23.27 11.04
CA ASP A 194 1.67 24.51 11.19
C ASP A 194 0.80 25.76 10.90
N SER A 195 -0.07 25.69 9.88
CA SER A 195 -1.01 26.78 9.57
C SER A 195 -2.04 26.99 10.68
N LEU A 196 -2.56 25.92 11.29
CA LEU A 196 -3.52 26.05 12.39
C LEU A 196 -2.86 26.59 13.65
N GLU A 197 -1.62 26.20 13.93
CA GLU A 197 -0.84 26.71 15.06
C GLU A 197 -0.54 28.20 14.90
N ALA A 198 -0.20 28.66 13.70
CA ALA A 198 -0.04 30.07 13.39
C ALA A 198 -1.34 30.86 13.61
N GLN A 199 -2.49 30.33 13.16
CA GLN A 199 -3.80 30.95 13.38
C GLN A 199 -4.16 31.01 14.87
N LEU A 200 -3.86 29.97 15.64
CA LEU A 200 -4.12 29.91 17.08
C LEU A 200 -3.27 30.96 17.81
N SER A 201 -2.00 31.08 17.44
CA SER A 201 -1.08 32.11 17.96
C SER A 201 -1.59 33.53 17.65
N GLN A 202 -2.04 33.77 16.41
CA GLN A 202 -2.64 35.05 16.03
C GLN A 202 -3.90 35.34 16.84
N LYS A 203 -4.82 34.38 16.98
CA LYS A 203 -6.06 34.56 17.75
C LYS A 203 -5.79 34.79 19.24
N SER A 204 -4.75 34.16 19.78
CA SER A 204 -4.30 34.40 21.15
C SER A 204 -3.83 35.84 21.36
N LEU A 205 -3.04 36.38 20.43
CA LEU A 205 -2.63 37.79 20.44
C LEU A 205 -3.85 38.73 20.32
N GLU A 206 -4.76 38.45 19.40
CA GLU A 206 -6.01 39.22 19.27
C GLU A 206 -6.81 39.24 20.58
N LEU A 207 -6.99 38.09 21.24
CA LEU A 207 -7.66 38.01 22.53
C LEU A 207 -6.96 38.82 23.61
N GLN A 208 -5.62 38.78 23.67
CA GLN A 208 -4.85 39.58 24.62
C GLN A 208 -5.05 41.08 24.37
N THR A 209 -5.09 41.51 23.11
CA THR A 209 -5.37 42.92 22.77
C THR A 209 -6.77 43.33 23.21
N VAL A 210 -7.79 42.50 22.94
CA VAL A 210 -9.17 42.77 23.35
C VAL A 210 -9.28 42.83 24.88
N GLN A 211 -8.62 41.92 25.59
CA GLN A 211 -8.59 41.91 27.05
C GLN A 211 -7.98 43.20 27.63
N SER A 212 -6.90 43.70 27.03
CA SER A 212 -6.29 44.97 27.44
C SER A 212 -7.23 46.17 27.24
N GLN A 213 -7.99 46.19 26.13
CA GLN A 213 -8.99 47.23 25.86
C GLN A 213 -10.17 47.17 26.83
N PHE A 214 -10.61 45.96 27.21
CA PHE A 214 -11.63 45.79 28.25
C PHE A 214 -11.17 46.35 29.59
N GLY A 215 -9.94 46.04 30.03
CA GLY A 215 -9.38 46.59 31.26
C GLY A 215 -9.27 48.12 31.23
N GLU A 216 -8.95 48.72 30.09
CA GLU A 216 -8.95 50.19 29.94
C GLU A 216 -10.36 50.78 30.05
N ARG A 217 -11.36 50.15 29.43
CA ARG A 217 -12.77 50.57 29.53
C ARG A 217 -13.32 50.44 30.94
N GLU A 218 -12.97 49.37 31.66
CA GLU A 218 -13.35 49.18 33.06
C GLU A 218 -12.79 50.28 33.96
N ARG A 219 -11.52 50.69 33.75
CA ARG A 219 -10.93 51.83 34.48
C ARG A 219 -11.67 53.13 34.19
N LYS A 220 -11.96 53.44 32.92
CA LYS A 220 -12.73 54.63 32.53
C LYS A 220 -14.14 54.63 33.13
N LEU A 221 -14.81 53.48 33.15
CA LEU A 221 -16.11 53.33 33.82
C LEU A 221 -15.99 53.58 35.33
N GLY A 222 -14.95 53.05 35.98
CA GLY A 222 -14.67 53.31 37.39
C GLY A 222 -14.45 54.80 37.69
N GLU A 223 -13.71 55.49 36.83
CA GLU A 223 -13.51 56.95 36.92
C GLU A 223 -14.85 57.70 36.80
N ILE A 224 -15.67 57.39 35.79
CA ILE A 224 -17.00 58.00 35.60
C ILE A 224 -17.93 57.74 36.80
N ILE A 225 -17.93 56.52 37.33
CA ILE A 225 -18.73 56.20 38.53
C ILE A 225 -18.26 57.04 39.72
N SER A 226 -16.94 57.21 39.89
CA SER A 226 -16.40 58.02 40.97
C SER A 226 -16.73 59.50 40.82
N THR A 227 -16.72 60.07 39.60
CA THR A 227 -17.11 61.46 39.35
C THR A 227 -18.61 61.65 39.59
N LEU A 228 -19.46 60.77 39.08
CA LEU A 228 -20.90 60.79 39.32
C LEU A 228 -21.23 60.68 40.81
N LYS A 229 -20.48 59.89 41.57
CA LYS A 229 -20.66 59.80 43.03
C LYS A 229 -20.33 61.12 43.72
N ARG A 230 -19.22 61.78 43.35
CA ARG A 230 -18.85 63.11 43.87
C ARG A 230 -19.89 64.17 43.50
N GLU A 231 -20.37 64.17 42.27
CA GLU A 231 -21.45 65.07 41.82
C GLU A 231 -22.75 64.82 42.59
N LYS A 232 -23.11 63.55 42.81
CA LYS A 232 -24.27 63.19 43.62
C LYS A 232 -24.12 63.66 45.06
N GLU A 233 -22.96 63.51 45.67
CA GLU A 233 -22.68 63.98 47.04
C GLU A 233 -22.74 65.52 47.11
N SER A 234 -22.17 66.21 46.12
CA SER A 234 -22.31 67.66 45.93
C SER A 234 -23.79 68.08 45.81
N LEU A 235 -24.56 67.44 44.94
CA LEU A 235 -25.98 67.69 44.75
C LEU A 235 -26.80 67.35 46.01
N GLN A 236 -26.47 66.28 46.73
CA GLN A 236 -27.11 65.94 48.00
C GLN A 236 -26.79 66.99 49.06
N SER A 237 -25.56 67.49 49.13
CA SER A 237 -25.19 68.55 50.08
C SER A 237 -25.94 69.87 49.80
N SER A 238 -26.14 70.20 48.52
CA SER A 238 -26.98 71.33 48.11
C SER A 238 -28.48 71.05 48.29
N LEU A 239 -28.93 69.81 48.11
CA LEU A 239 -30.31 69.39 48.43
C LEU A 239 -30.57 69.44 49.95
N THR A 240 -29.61 69.12 50.81
CA THR A 240 -29.76 69.25 52.28
C THR A 240 -29.85 70.69 52.75
N GLN A 241 -29.36 71.67 51.98
CA GLN A 241 -29.67 73.09 52.23
C GLN A 241 -31.10 73.47 51.81
N VAL A 242 -31.74 72.69 50.93
CA VAL A 242 -33.09 72.96 50.39
C VAL A 242 -34.16 72.07 51.05
N LYS A 243 -33.78 70.99 51.75
CA LYS A 243 -34.69 69.92 52.19
C LYS A 243 -34.80 69.82 53.72
N VAL A 244 -35.32 70.89 54.32
CA VAL A 244 -36.01 70.84 55.63
C VAL A 244 -37.46 70.34 55.49
N GLU A 245 -38.02 70.31 54.28
CA GLU A 245 -39.35 69.74 54.05
C GLU A 245 -39.30 68.35 53.38
N SER A 246 -39.99 67.40 54.01
CA SER A 246 -40.54 66.14 53.47
C SER A 246 -39.66 64.87 53.33
N ARG A 247 -39.90 63.95 54.28
CA ARG A 247 -39.92 62.47 54.19
C ARG A 247 -41.01 61.99 53.20
N PRO A 248 -41.04 60.74 52.65
CA PRO A 248 -40.90 59.49 53.42
C PRO A 248 -40.36 58.20 52.71
N SER A 249 -40.14 57.19 53.56
CA SER A 249 -40.46 55.73 53.47
C SER A 249 -40.16 54.85 52.24
N SER A 250 -39.29 53.84 52.49
CA SER A 250 -39.42 52.38 52.22
C SER A 250 -39.82 51.83 50.84
N SER A 251 -39.01 50.89 50.31
CA SER A 251 -39.53 49.77 49.48
C SER A 251 -38.66 48.51 49.60
N SER A 252 -39.08 47.58 50.45
CA SER A 252 -38.65 46.18 50.45
C SER A 252 -39.43 45.43 49.36
N GLY A 253 -38.77 45.02 48.28
CA GLY A 253 -39.42 44.29 47.18
C GLY A 253 -38.41 43.68 46.22
N SER A 254 -37.65 42.67 46.65
CA SER A 254 -36.57 42.08 45.82
C SER A 254 -36.41 40.55 45.92
N LEU A 255 -37.44 39.80 46.34
CA LEU A 255 -37.33 38.33 46.48
C LEU A 255 -38.22 37.51 45.54
N VAL A 256 -39.21 38.12 44.86
CA VAL A 256 -40.12 37.39 43.96
C VAL A 256 -39.55 37.24 42.53
N ARG A 257 -38.59 38.07 42.11
CA ARG A 257 -37.97 37.97 40.76
C ARG A 257 -36.96 36.83 40.60
N ALA A 258 -36.36 36.33 41.68
CA ALA A 258 -35.36 35.27 41.58
C ALA A 258 -35.98 33.90 41.23
N ARG A 259 -37.16 33.56 41.77
CA ARG A 259 -37.80 32.25 41.53
C ARG A 259 -38.34 32.08 40.12
N LEU A 260 -38.84 33.14 39.48
CA LEU A 260 -39.33 33.07 38.09
C LEU A 260 -38.18 32.87 37.07
N ASN A 261 -36.96 33.31 37.40
CA ASN A 261 -35.81 33.13 36.53
C ASN A 261 -35.26 31.69 36.57
N ASP A 262 -35.32 31.01 37.72
CA ASP A 262 -34.86 29.61 37.81
C ASP A 262 -35.76 28.64 37.04
N ASP A 263 -37.09 28.85 37.05
CA ASP A 263 -38.03 28.05 36.27
C ASP A 263 -37.87 28.31 34.76
N ALA A 264 -37.61 29.55 34.35
CA ALA A 264 -37.34 29.88 32.96
C ALA A 264 -36.01 29.28 32.46
N LEU A 265 -34.97 29.27 33.30
CA LEU A 265 -33.67 28.67 32.98
C LEU A 265 -33.75 27.15 32.95
N SER A 266 -34.48 26.51 33.87
CA SER A 266 -34.66 25.05 33.86
C SER A 266 -35.44 24.58 32.63
N ALA A 267 -36.51 25.30 32.26
CA ALA A 267 -37.25 25.05 31.03
C ALA A 267 -36.38 25.25 29.77
N SER A 268 -35.53 26.28 29.76
CA SER A 268 -34.61 26.54 28.65
C SER A 268 -33.53 25.45 28.53
N ARG A 269 -32.98 24.98 29.65
CA ARG A 269 -32.02 23.85 29.68
C ARG A 269 -32.66 22.56 29.18
N SER A 270 -33.88 22.25 29.62
CA SER A 270 -34.61 21.07 29.16
C SER A 270 -34.88 21.10 27.65
N LYS A 271 -35.30 22.26 27.12
CA LYS A 271 -35.48 22.47 25.67
C LYS A 271 -34.17 22.29 24.90
N ALA A 272 -33.07 22.86 25.41
CA ALA A 272 -31.75 22.69 24.81
C ALA A 272 -31.34 21.21 24.75
N VAL A 273 -31.43 20.49 25.87
CA VAL A 273 -31.14 19.05 25.94
C VAL A 273 -32.01 18.27 24.95
N GLN A 274 -33.31 18.53 24.89
CA GLN A 274 -34.20 17.89 23.93
C GLN A 274 -33.80 18.14 22.47
N SER A 275 -33.41 19.37 22.13
CA SER A 275 -32.99 19.73 20.76
C SER A 275 -31.77 18.96 20.28
N PHE A 276 -30.84 18.62 21.18
CA PHE A 276 -29.68 17.77 20.84
C PHE A 276 -29.98 16.28 20.92
N ARG A 277 -30.93 15.88 21.77
CA ARG A 277 -31.32 14.49 21.97
C ARG A 277 -31.96 13.88 20.73
N MET A 278 -32.88 14.59 20.08
CA MET A 278 -33.65 14.04 18.95
C MET A 278 -32.77 13.68 17.73
N PRO A 279 -31.89 14.57 17.23
CA PRO A 279 -30.98 14.23 16.13
C PRO A 279 -30.06 13.06 16.49
N LEU A 280 -29.60 12.99 17.74
CA LEU A 280 -28.69 11.92 18.16
C LEU A 280 -29.37 10.55 18.20
N LEU A 281 -30.66 10.49 18.55
CA LEU A 281 -31.45 9.26 18.48
C LEU A 281 -31.69 8.82 17.03
N GLU A 282 -31.85 9.77 16.11
CA GLU A 282 -31.93 9.49 14.67
C GLU A 282 -30.60 8.94 14.15
N GLU A 283 -29.48 9.57 14.49
CA GLU A 283 -28.12 9.09 14.18
C GLU A 283 -27.91 7.65 14.71
N ILE A 284 -28.38 7.32 15.92
CA ILE A 284 -28.36 5.93 16.43
C ILE A 284 -29.13 4.98 15.52
N GLY A 285 -30.30 5.40 15.05
CA GLY A 285 -31.13 4.63 14.13
C GLY A 285 -30.39 4.33 12.82
N GLU A 286 -29.70 5.33 12.26
CA GLU A 286 -28.88 5.17 11.06
C GLU A 286 -27.69 4.22 11.28
N VAL A 287 -26.95 4.41 12.38
CA VAL A 287 -25.81 3.54 12.72
C VAL A 287 -26.28 2.10 12.95
N ARG A 288 -27.46 1.89 13.53
CA ARG A 288 -28.07 0.55 13.69
C ARG A 288 -28.40 -0.09 12.33
N LYS A 289 -28.96 0.68 11.38
CA LYS A 289 -29.19 0.18 10.01
C LYS A 289 -27.87 -0.22 9.33
N ALA A 290 -26.85 0.64 9.42
CA ALA A 290 -25.53 0.36 8.86
C ALA A 290 -24.86 -0.86 9.50
N ALA A 291 -24.99 -1.03 10.82
CA ALA A 291 -24.51 -2.21 11.54
C ALA A 291 -25.20 -3.51 11.08
N ALA A 292 -26.51 -3.46 10.82
CA ALA A 292 -27.25 -4.60 10.26
C ALA A 292 -26.75 -4.95 8.84
N THR A 293 -26.53 -3.94 7.98
CA THR A 293 -25.94 -4.13 6.65
C THR A 293 -24.54 -4.75 6.75
N ARG A 294 -23.72 -4.29 7.69
CA ARG A 294 -22.40 -4.85 7.98
C ARG A 294 -22.48 -6.33 8.35
N ASP A 295 -23.34 -6.68 9.31
CA ASP A 295 -23.48 -8.06 9.77
C ASP A 295 -23.96 -8.98 8.64
N GLN A 296 -24.89 -8.50 7.80
CA GLN A 296 -25.33 -9.22 6.60
C GLN A 296 -24.18 -9.38 5.58
N ALA A 297 -23.35 -8.35 5.39
CA ALA A 297 -22.21 -8.40 4.49
C ALA A 297 -21.16 -9.43 4.95
N PHE A 298 -20.88 -9.54 6.25
CA PHE A 298 -20.01 -10.60 6.79
C PHE A 298 -20.63 -11.99 6.65
N ARG A 299 -21.94 -12.15 6.91
CA ARG A 299 -22.63 -13.44 6.76
C ARG A 299 -22.64 -13.95 5.33
N THR A 300 -22.77 -13.04 4.36
CA THR A 300 -22.80 -13.38 2.93
C THR A 300 -21.41 -13.56 2.33
N PHE A 301 -20.37 -13.03 2.97
CA PHE A 301 -18.99 -13.22 2.54
C PHE A 301 -18.53 -14.65 2.84
N LYS A 302 -18.59 -15.53 1.84
CA LYS A 302 -18.03 -16.88 1.88
C LYS A 302 -16.88 -16.98 0.89
N ARG A 303 -15.64 -16.83 1.38
CA ARG A 303 -14.44 -17.31 0.67
C ARG A 303 -13.98 -18.57 1.39
N SER A 304 -13.66 -19.61 0.61
CA SER A 304 -13.64 -21.02 0.98
C SER A 304 -12.90 -21.36 2.28
N ASP A 305 -11.91 -20.56 2.70
CA ASP A 305 -11.04 -20.93 3.82
C ASP A 305 -10.89 -19.85 4.90
N ILE A 306 -11.55 -18.69 4.78
CA ILE A 306 -11.39 -17.57 5.73
C ILE A 306 -12.71 -17.22 6.40
N ARG A 307 -12.86 -17.60 7.68
CA ARG A 307 -13.95 -17.14 8.54
C ARG A 307 -13.60 -15.78 9.14
N LEU A 308 -14.16 -14.72 8.59
CA LEU A 308 -14.07 -13.38 9.19
C LEU A 308 -15.21 -13.17 10.17
N SER A 309 -14.87 -12.74 11.38
CA SER A 309 -15.83 -12.28 12.37
C SER A 309 -15.79 -10.74 12.45
N PRO A 310 -16.94 -10.05 12.47
CA PRO A 310 -16.96 -8.61 12.63
C PRO A 310 -16.42 -8.21 14.00
N GLN A 311 -15.80 -7.03 14.08
CA GLN A 311 -15.40 -6.47 15.36
C GLN A 311 -16.62 -6.16 16.24
N LYS A 312 -16.45 -6.24 17.56
CA LYS A 312 -17.49 -5.87 18.52
C LYS A 312 -17.80 -4.37 18.40
N LEU A 313 -19.07 -4.02 18.22
CA LEU A 313 -19.53 -2.63 18.13
C LEU A 313 -19.69 -1.99 19.50
N VAL A 314 -18.56 -1.74 20.14
CA VAL A 314 -18.45 -1.02 21.42
C VAL A 314 -17.58 0.21 21.27
N SER A 315 -17.92 1.29 21.96
CA SER A 315 -17.04 2.46 22.09
C SER A 315 -15.80 2.14 22.92
N ARG A 316 -14.79 3.02 22.95
CA ARG A 316 -13.64 2.94 23.86
C ARG A 316 -14.04 2.84 25.33
N ARG A 317 -15.16 3.45 25.70
CA ARG A 317 -15.75 3.37 27.05
C ARG A 317 -16.56 2.09 27.29
N GLY A 318 -16.54 1.15 26.34
CA GLY A 318 -17.24 -0.14 26.43
C GLY A 318 -18.75 -0.04 26.24
N LEU A 319 -19.27 1.07 25.72
CA LEU A 319 -20.71 1.26 25.54
C LEU A 319 -21.18 0.65 24.23
N THR A 320 -22.24 -0.16 24.29
CA THR A 320 -22.94 -0.68 23.09
C THR A 320 -23.95 0.34 22.58
N LEU A 321 -24.38 0.22 21.32
CA LEU A 321 -25.44 1.07 20.74
C LEU A 321 -26.73 1.07 21.59
N GLY A 322 -27.15 -0.09 22.10
CA GLY A 322 -28.34 -0.18 22.95
C GLY A 322 -28.15 0.49 24.32
N ARG A 323 -26.93 0.50 24.86
CA ARG A 323 -26.62 1.23 26.09
C ARG A 323 -26.57 2.74 25.85
N LEU A 324 -25.95 3.18 24.76
CA LEU A 324 -25.93 4.59 24.37
C LEU A 324 -27.34 5.15 24.19
N GLU A 325 -28.24 4.42 23.51
CA GLU A 325 -29.62 4.86 23.32
C GLU A 325 -30.33 5.10 24.66
N LYS A 326 -30.14 4.21 25.64
CA LYS A 326 -30.70 4.38 27.00
C LYS A 326 -30.11 5.60 27.71
N LEU A 327 -28.79 5.77 27.65
CA LEU A 327 -28.09 6.89 28.29
C LEU A 327 -28.48 8.24 27.68
N ILE A 328 -28.65 8.32 26.36
CA ILE A 328 -29.08 9.54 25.66
C ILE A 328 -30.51 9.92 26.03
N LYS A 329 -31.41 8.92 26.19
CA LYS A 329 -32.78 9.15 26.66
C LYS A 329 -32.84 9.67 28.10
N SER A 330 -31.87 9.29 28.94
CA SER A 330 -31.78 9.71 30.35
C SER A 330 -30.78 10.85 30.60
N ALA A 331 -30.20 11.47 29.57
CA ALA A 331 -29.17 12.49 29.74
C ALA A 331 -29.79 13.82 30.19
N ASP A 332 -29.30 14.39 31.29
CA ASP A 332 -29.88 15.61 31.88
C ASP A 332 -29.12 16.89 31.48
N SER A 333 -27.97 16.73 30.82
CA SER A 333 -27.14 17.85 30.37
C SER A 333 -26.70 17.72 28.91
N VAL A 334 -26.43 18.87 28.27
CA VAL A 334 -25.92 18.93 26.90
C VAL A 334 -24.49 18.35 26.83
N GLU A 335 -23.71 18.49 27.90
CA GLU A 335 -22.36 17.94 28.01
C GLU A 335 -22.34 16.42 27.94
N GLU A 336 -23.24 15.75 28.68
CA GLU A 336 -23.41 14.30 28.60
C GLU A 336 -23.79 13.85 27.18
N ILE A 337 -24.74 14.55 26.55
CA ILE A 337 -25.14 14.26 25.16
C ILE A 337 -23.95 14.38 24.21
N ALA A 338 -23.12 15.41 24.36
CA ALA A 338 -21.92 15.60 23.55
C ALA A 338 -20.92 14.45 23.71
N LEU A 339 -20.73 13.95 24.94
CA LEU A 339 -19.89 12.78 25.20
C LEU A 339 -20.47 11.51 24.55
N TYR A 340 -21.78 11.28 24.62
CA TYR A 340 -22.41 10.14 23.97
C TYR A 340 -22.36 10.21 22.45
N ARG A 341 -22.41 11.41 21.88
CA ARG A 341 -22.23 11.63 20.44
C ARG A 341 -20.84 11.22 19.96
N ARG A 342 -19.79 11.54 20.73
CA ARG A 342 -18.42 11.09 20.42
C ARG A 342 -18.32 9.57 20.37
N ASP A 343 -18.91 8.88 21.35
CA ASP A 343 -18.94 7.42 21.39
C ASP A 343 -19.73 6.80 20.23
N LEU A 344 -20.85 7.43 19.87
CA LEU A 344 -21.66 7.01 18.72
C LEU A 344 -20.86 7.10 17.42
N HIS A 345 -20.15 8.21 17.20
CA HIS A 345 -19.28 8.39 16.02
C HIS A 345 -18.14 7.37 15.98
N GLU A 346 -17.58 6.99 17.14
CA GLU A 346 -16.56 5.94 17.18
C GLU A 346 -17.12 4.59 16.69
N ILE A 347 -18.31 4.21 17.17
CA ILE A 347 -18.98 2.98 16.71
C ILE A 347 -19.32 3.08 15.22
N ALA A 348 -19.83 4.22 14.76
CA ALA A 348 -20.14 4.47 13.36
C ALA A 348 -18.89 4.33 12.47
N SER A 349 -17.74 4.86 12.91
CA SER A 349 -16.46 4.71 12.21
C SER A 349 -16.04 3.25 12.09
N LYS A 350 -16.18 2.45 13.16
CA LYS A 350 -15.88 0.99 13.11
C LYS A 350 -16.78 0.27 12.11
N VAL A 351 -18.09 0.56 12.10
CA VAL A 351 -19.04 -0.01 11.12
C VAL A 351 -18.61 0.34 9.69
N LYS A 352 -18.23 1.60 9.42
CA LYS A 352 -17.80 2.05 8.10
C LYS A 352 -16.51 1.36 7.65
N GLN A 353 -15.53 1.24 8.54
CA GLN A 353 -14.26 0.55 8.26
C GLN A 353 -14.46 -0.93 7.95
N ASP A 354 -15.30 -1.61 8.74
CA ASP A 354 -15.68 -3.01 8.52
C ASP A 354 -16.32 -3.21 7.14
N LEU A 355 -17.28 -2.36 6.77
CA LEU A 355 -17.93 -2.39 5.45
C LEU A 355 -16.94 -2.14 4.30
N GLN A 356 -16.04 -1.18 4.45
CA GLN A 356 -14.99 -0.90 3.46
C GLN A 356 -14.03 -2.10 3.30
N THR A 357 -13.68 -2.76 4.41
CA THR A 357 -12.81 -3.93 4.42
C THR A 357 -13.46 -5.07 3.64
N ILE A 358 -14.72 -5.41 3.92
CA ILE A 358 -15.46 -6.42 3.16
C ILE A 358 -15.54 -6.06 1.67
N LYS A 359 -15.78 -4.77 1.35
CA LYS A 359 -15.84 -4.31 -0.04
C LYS A 359 -14.52 -4.55 -0.77
N ARG A 360 -13.37 -4.21 -0.16
CA ARG A 360 -12.04 -4.48 -0.72
C ARG A 360 -11.80 -5.98 -0.90
N MET A 361 -12.18 -6.79 0.08
CA MET A 361 -12.01 -8.25 0.03
C MET A 361 -12.90 -8.95 -1.01
N LYS A 362 -13.99 -8.31 -1.44
CA LYS A 362 -14.83 -8.79 -2.55
C LYS A 362 -14.26 -8.45 -3.93
N GLN A 363 -13.34 -7.48 -4.02
CA GLN A 363 -12.72 -7.04 -5.27
C GLN A 363 -11.42 -7.80 -5.57
N LEU A 364 -10.67 -8.16 -4.52
CA LEU A 364 -9.68 -9.24 -4.58
C LEU A 364 -10.40 -10.56 -4.83
#